data_AF-A0A7R9L5L8-F1
#
_entry.id   AF-A0A7R9L5L8-F1
#
_cell.length_a   1.000
_cell.length_b   1.000
_cell.length_c   1.000
_cell.angle_alpha   90.00
_cell.angle_beta   90.00
_cell.angle_gamma   90.00
#
_symmetry.space_group_name_H-M   'P 1'
#
loop_
_entity.id
_entity.type
_entity.pdbx_description
1 polymer ?
#
loop_
_entity_poly.entity_id
_entity_poly.type
_entity_poly.pdbx_seq_one_letter_code
_entity_poly.pdbx_strand_id
1 'polypeptide(L)'
;GNHDLLNSPTVESVTAYKNQFGDDYFTFWVDGCMFIVINVQFYKDHTNAPDLYKEHDQWFDKQLLEAKAGNYKHVIVFQHIPWFLNDINEPLDEMYNIESVTRHRMVKKFHAAGVRAIFAGHYHRNAGGRYENMELIVTSAIGAQSPPPQQNANSGYRVVTVDEDKISHKYVDIKVSSSNSVFNFNPCNQQPVLEVDRFKRAVNRTYVGFEKEKNIEWKKSFHFIQGADTQFGMIETYLQNKTDGQWWEEIALTRQAISEWNAMQPKPKFVVICGDLVDDLPGKEPRRAKQIADFKQVFQTKGVVGYDHY
;
A
#
# COMPACT_ATOMS: atom_id res chain seq x y z
N GLY A 1 2.04 -5.20 -5.37
CA GLY A 1 1.01 -5.59 -6.32
C GLY A 1 1.63 -6.44 -7.37
N ASN A 2 1.21 -6.26 -8.62
CA ASN A 2 1.76 -6.98 -9.77
C ASN A 2 3.23 -6.62 -10.06
N HIS A 3 3.69 -5.40 -9.79
CA HIS A 3 5.11 -5.08 -9.97
C HIS A 3 6.00 -5.62 -8.85
N ASP A 4 5.41 -6.01 -7.72
CA ASP A 4 6.15 -6.65 -6.62
C ASP A 4 6.19 -8.18 -6.75
N LEU A 5 5.11 -8.78 -7.25
CA LEU A 5 4.86 -10.22 -7.19
C LEU A 5 4.60 -10.89 -8.56
N LEU A 6 4.54 -10.12 -9.65
CA LEU A 6 4.02 -10.50 -10.97
C LEU A 6 2.47 -10.48 -11.05
N ASN A 7 1.93 -10.34 -12.27
CA ASN A 7 0.49 -10.47 -12.54
C ASN A 7 -0.04 -11.85 -12.13
N SER A 8 0.72 -12.90 -12.45
CA SER A 8 0.52 -14.26 -11.96
C SER A 8 1.72 -14.62 -11.07
N PRO A 9 1.60 -14.57 -9.73
CA PRO A 9 2.72 -14.85 -8.85
C PRO A 9 3.25 -16.28 -9.01
N THR A 10 4.57 -16.42 -8.88
CA THR A 10 5.24 -17.71 -8.81
C THR A 10 5.76 -17.95 -7.40
N VAL A 11 6.19 -19.18 -7.10
CA VAL A 11 6.84 -19.49 -5.81
C VAL A 11 8.10 -18.64 -5.62
N GLU A 12 8.85 -18.42 -6.70
CA GLU A 12 10.08 -17.62 -6.71
C GLU A 12 9.80 -16.13 -6.48
N SER A 13 8.78 -15.55 -7.14
CA SER A 13 8.46 -14.13 -6.96
C SER A 13 7.97 -13.82 -5.55
N VAL A 14 7.13 -14.70 -4.97
CA VAL A 14 6.67 -14.60 -3.58
C VAL A 14 7.83 -14.77 -2.61
N THR A 15 8.74 -15.74 -2.87
CA THR A 15 9.91 -15.96 -2.01
C THR A 15 10.86 -14.77 -2.04
N ALA A 16 11.12 -14.20 -3.23
CA ALA A 16 11.93 -13.00 -3.39
C ALA A 16 11.33 -11.80 -2.63
N TYR A 17 10.01 -11.59 -2.73
CA TYR A 17 9.31 -10.56 -1.96
C TYR A 17 9.49 -10.79 -0.45
N LYS A 18 9.27 -12.01 0.04
CA LYS A 18 9.40 -12.34 1.47
C LYS A 18 10.81 -12.09 2.00
N ASN A 19 11.83 -12.42 1.22
CA ASN A 19 13.23 -12.15 1.56
C ASN A 19 13.54 -10.65 1.63
N GLN A 20 12.84 -9.83 0.85
CA GLN A 20 13.06 -8.39 0.77
C GLN A 20 12.24 -7.59 1.78
N PHE A 21 10.97 -7.93 1.98
CA PHE A 21 9.97 -7.11 2.66
C PHE A 21 9.27 -7.81 3.84
N GLY A 22 9.41 -9.13 3.98
CA GLY A 22 8.69 -9.95 4.96
C GLY A 22 7.42 -10.56 4.40
N ASP A 23 6.59 -11.11 5.28
CA ASP A 23 5.38 -11.82 4.88
C ASP A 23 4.48 -10.96 3.97
N ASP A 24 4.02 -11.58 2.88
CA ASP A 24 3.19 -10.99 1.82
C ASP A 24 1.71 -10.84 2.21
N TYR A 25 1.33 -11.47 3.31
CA TYR A 25 0.05 -11.31 4.00
C TYR A 25 0.23 -11.56 5.49
N PHE A 26 -0.46 -10.78 6.31
CA PHE A 26 -0.37 -10.81 7.77
C PHE A 26 -1.51 -10.01 8.41
N THR A 27 -1.69 -10.18 9.71
CA THR A 27 -2.64 -9.40 10.52
C THR A 27 -1.88 -8.57 11.55
N PHE A 28 -2.39 -7.39 11.88
CA PHE A 28 -1.89 -6.59 12.99
C PHE A 28 -3.02 -5.82 13.68
N TRP A 29 -2.77 -5.33 14.89
CA TRP A 29 -3.79 -4.69 15.72
C TRP A 29 -3.34 -3.32 16.22
N VAL A 30 -4.28 -2.36 16.27
CA VAL A 30 -4.04 -1.01 16.80
C VAL A 30 -5.29 -0.55 17.54
N ASP A 31 -5.13 -0.21 18.82
CA ASP A 31 -6.16 0.43 19.66
C ASP A 31 -7.57 -0.16 19.46
N GLY A 32 -7.75 -1.48 19.55
CA GLY A 32 -9.04 -2.17 19.45
C GLY A 32 -9.53 -2.49 18.04
N CYS A 33 -8.73 -2.18 17.02
CA CYS A 33 -9.02 -2.49 15.62
C CYS A 33 -8.13 -3.62 15.09
N MET A 34 -8.67 -4.41 14.16
CA MET A 34 -7.95 -5.45 13.43
C MET A 34 -7.68 -5.00 12.00
N PHE A 35 -6.44 -5.18 11.54
CA PHE A 35 -6.02 -4.86 10.20
C PHE A 35 -5.48 -6.11 9.52
N ILE A 36 -5.98 -6.41 8.33
CA ILE A 36 -5.61 -7.62 7.57
C ILE A 36 -4.97 -7.18 6.25
N VAL A 37 -3.73 -7.58 6.03
CA VAL A 37 -3.02 -7.37 4.76
C VAL A 37 -3.08 -8.69 3.98
N ILE A 38 -3.55 -8.64 2.73
CA ILE A 38 -3.70 -9.82 1.89
C ILE A 38 -2.90 -9.73 0.59
N ASN A 39 -2.48 -10.89 0.09
CA ASN A 39 -1.92 -11.01 -1.25
C ASN A 39 -3.06 -11.23 -2.25
N VAL A 40 -3.66 -10.14 -2.72
CA VAL A 40 -4.80 -10.19 -3.65
C VAL A 40 -4.43 -10.70 -5.05
N GLN A 41 -3.14 -10.72 -5.41
CA GLN A 41 -2.69 -11.24 -6.72
C GLN A 41 -3.16 -12.67 -6.95
N PHE A 42 -3.18 -13.50 -5.91
CA PHE A 42 -3.66 -14.88 -6.02
C PHE A 42 -5.14 -14.97 -6.43
N TYR A 43 -5.96 -13.99 -6.07
CA TYR A 43 -7.37 -13.97 -6.51
C TYR A 43 -7.53 -13.48 -7.94
N LYS A 44 -6.53 -12.77 -8.49
CA LYS A 44 -6.49 -12.36 -9.90
C LYS A 44 -5.99 -13.50 -10.78
N ASP A 45 -4.87 -14.12 -10.41
CA ASP A 45 -4.29 -15.26 -11.11
C ASP A 45 -3.32 -16.00 -10.17
N HIS A 46 -3.62 -17.27 -9.87
CA HIS A 46 -2.77 -18.15 -9.06
C HIS A 46 -2.26 -19.37 -9.84
N THR A 47 -2.32 -19.35 -11.17
CA THR A 47 -1.96 -20.49 -12.02
C THR A 47 -0.54 -20.99 -11.77
N ASN A 48 0.41 -20.08 -11.48
CA ASN A 48 1.80 -20.42 -11.22
C ASN A 48 2.14 -20.63 -9.73
N ALA A 49 1.17 -20.52 -8.82
CA ALA A 49 1.35 -20.73 -7.39
C ALA A 49 0.08 -21.23 -6.68
N PRO A 50 -0.56 -22.32 -7.14
CA PRO A 50 -1.85 -22.78 -6.61
C PRO A 50 -1.78 -23.20 -5.14
N ASP A 51 -0.66 -23.79 -4.69
CA ASP A 51 -0.49 -24.22 -3.30
C ASP A 51 -0.33 -23.02 -2.35
N LEU A 52 0.40 -21.98 -2.77
CA LEU A 52 0.52 -20.73 -2.00
C LEU A 52 -0.83 -20.01 -1.91
N TYR A 53 -1.59 -19.98 -3.01
CA TYR A 53 -2.97 -19.48 -2.97
C TYR A 53 -3.82 -20.26 -1.97
N LYS A 54 -3.76 -21.59 -1.98
CA LYS A 54 -4.53 -22.42 -1.05
C LYS A 54 -4.15 -22.15 0.42
N GLU A 55 -2.86 -22.03 0.72
CA GLU A 55 -2.39 -21.63 2.06
C GLU A 55 -2.96 -20.26 2.46
N HIS A 56 -2.86 -19.28 1.56
CA HIS A 56 -3.36 -17.93 1.76
C HIS A 56 -4.88 -17.89 1.98
N ASP A 57 -5.68 -18.55 1.12
CA ASP A 57 -7.15 -18.55 1.20
C ASP A 57 -7.62 -19.22 2.50
N GLN A 58 -6.97 -20.32 2.91
CA GLN A 58 -7.25 -20.97 4.19
C GLN A 58 -6.87 -20.12 5.40
N TRP A 59 -5.73 -19.43 5.33
CA TRP A 59 -5.31 -18.50 6.38
C TRP A 59 -6.30 -17.33 6.48
N PHE A 60 -6.68 -16.75 5.35
CA PHE A 60 -7.55 -15.60 5.32
C PHE A 60 -8.95 -15.93 5.84
N ASP A 61 -9.47 -17.12 5.55
CA ASP A 61 -10.73 -17.60 6.13
C ASP A 61 -10.70 -17.68 7.65
N LYS A 62 -9.56 -18.10 8.22
CA LYS A 62 -9.39 -18.07 9.68
C LYS A 62 -9.39 -16.64 10.22
N GLN A 63 -8.77 -15.69 9.51
CA GLN A 63 -8.77 -14.29 9.93
C GLN A 63 -10.16 -13.66 9.85
N LEU A 64 -10.96 -13.98 8.83
CA LEU A 64 -12.34 -13.51 8.73
C LEU A 64 -13.26 -14.12 9.79
N LEU A 65 -13.04 -15.39 10.15
CA LEU A 65 -13.74 -16.02 11.28
C LEU A 65 -13.36 -15.37 12.60
N GLU A 66 -12.09 -15.07 12.81
CA GLU A 66 -11.61 -14.33 13.97
C GLU A 66 -12.19 -12.91 14.02
N ALA A 67 -12.15 -12.17 12.91
CA ALA A 67 -12.73 -10.84 12.79
C ALA A 67 -14.20 -10.82 13.23
N LYS A 68 -14.98 -11.81 12.78
CA LYS A 68 -16.38 -11.97 13.15
C LYS A 68 -16.59 -12.24 14.64
N ALA A 69 -15.67 -12.94 15.29
CA ALA A 69 -15.78 -13.34 16.69
C ALA A 69 -15.09 -12.37 17.68
N GLY A 70 -14.10 -11.61 17.22
CA GLY A 70 -13.11 -10.92 18.05
C GLY A 70 -13.55 -9.57 18.63
N ASN A 71 -14.81 -9.16 18.40
CA ASN A 71 -15.41 -7.92 18.93
C ASN A 71 -14.52 -6.67 18.72
N TYR A 72 -13.88 -6.57 17.55
CA TYR A 72 -13.07 -5.43 17.17
C TYR A 72 -13.96 -4.21 16.87
N LYS A 73 -13.47 -3.01 17.18
CA LYS A 73 -14.18 -1.76 16.84
C LYS A 73 -14.32 -1.59 15.33
N HIS A 74 -13.23 -1.83 14.62
CA HIS A 74 -13.19 -1.89 13.17
C HIS A 74 -12.31 -3.04 12.69
N VAL A 75 -12.73 -3.64 11.58
CA VAL A 75 -11.90 -4.58 10.80
C VAL A 75 -11.63 -3.93 9.45
N ILE A 76 -10.36 -3.78 9.10
CA ILE A 76 -9.92 -3.07 7.88
C ILE A 76 -9.00 -3.99 7.08
N VAL A 77 -9.22 -4.06 5.76
CA VAL A 77 -8.40 -4.88 4.85
C VAL A 77 -7.56 -3.99 3.95
N PHE A 78 -6.28 -4.35 3.78
CA PHE A 78 -5.35 -3.73 2.84
C PHE A 78 -4.98 -4.72 1.73
N GLN A 79 -5.07 -4.25 0.50
CA GLN A 79 -4.71 -5.00 -0.69
C GLN A 79 -4.24 -4.06 -1.80
N HIS A 80 -3.84 -4.61 -2.94
CA HIS A 80 -3.38 -3.81 -4.08
C HIS A 80 -4.48 -3.65 -5.15
N ILE A 81 -4.87 -4.72 -5.84
CA ILE A 81 -5.92 -4.71 -6.86
C ILE A 81 -7.29 -4.51 -6.19
N PRO A 82 -8.14 -3.58 -6.64
CA PRO A 82 -9.48 -3.41 -6.10
C PRO A 82 -10.44 -4.54 -6.55
N TRP A 83 -11.38 -4.91 -5.68
CA TRP A 83 -12.43 -5.87 -6.04
C TRP A 83 -13.32 -5.32 -7.15
N PHE A 84 -13.68 -4.03 -7.05
CA PHE A 84 -14.42 -3.23 -8.02
C PHE A 84 -13.97 -1.75 -7.92
N LEU A 85 -14.23 -0.94 -8.92
CA LEU A 85 -13.91 0.48 -8.95
C LEU A 85 -15.08 1.36 -8.52
N ASN A 86 -16.32 0.97 -8.81
CA ASN A 86 -17.51 1.77 -8.49
C ASN A 86 -18.63 0.92 -7.92
N ASP A 87 -18.93 -0.24 -8.53
CA ASP A 87 -20.04 -1.10 -8.12
C ASP A 87 -19.65 -2.57 -8.18
N ILE A 88 -20.15 -3.39 -7.25
CA ILE A 88 -19.85 -4.82 -7.21
C ILE A 88 -20.24 -5.55 -8.52
N ASN A 89 -21.29 -5.09 -9.20
CA ASN A 89 -21.82 -5.66 -10.44
C ASN A 89 -21.20 -5.05 -11.70
N GLU A 90 -20.22 -4.15 -11.58
CA GLU A 90 -19.55 -3.58 -12.75
C GLU A 90 -18.88 -4.69 -13.60
N PRO A 91 -18.79 -4.50 -14.93
CA PRO A 91 -18.14 -5.49 -15.78
C PRO A 91 -16.68 -5.74 -15.36
N LEU A 92 -16.16 -6.91 -15.74
CA LEU A 92 -14.74 -7.19 -15.59
C LEU A 92 -13.95 -6.20 -16.43
N ASP A 93 -13.06 -5.49 -15.76
CA ASP A 93 -11.95 -4.79 -16.36
C ASP A 93 -10.71 -5.63 -16.07
N GLU A 94 -10.22 -6.34 -17.09
CA GLU A 94 -9.08 -7.24 -16.95
C GLU A 94 -7.83 -6.52 -16.42
N MET A 95 -7.72 -5.21 -16.65
CA MET A 95 -6.61 -4.43 -16.15
C MET A 95 -6.80 -4.05 -14.68
N TYR A 96 -8.01 -3.70 -14.25
CA TYR A 96 -8.17 -2.98 -12.99
C TYR A 96 -8.96 -3.66 -11.87
N ASN A 97 -9.79 -4.68 -12.15
CA ASN A 97 -10.61 -5.30 -11.11
C ASN A 97 -10.60 -6.83 -11.13
N ILE A 98 -11.20 -7.47 -10.11
CA ILE A 98 -11.26 -8.94 -9.98
C ILE A 98 -12.51 -9.50 -10.69
N GLU A 99 -12.40 -10.69 -11.28
CA GLU A 99 -13.51 -11.39 -11.97
C GLU A 99 -14.74 -11.54 -11.07
N SER A 100 -15.92 -11.42 -11.68
CA SER A 100 -17.21 -11.24 -11.00
C SER A 100 -17.53 -12.35 -9.99
N VAL A 101 -17.35 -13.62 -10.32
CA VAL A 101 -17.69 -14.73 -9.42
C VAL A 101 -16.82 -14.68 -8.15
N THR A 102 -15.52 -14.49 -8.34
CA THR A 102 -14.58 -14.39 -7.22
C THR A 102 -14.82 -13.13 -6.39
N ARG A 103 -15.05 -11.99 -7.05
CA ARG A 103 -15.39 -10.71 -6.42
C ARG A 103 -16.60 -10.82 -5.52
N HIS A 104 -17.73 -11.31 -6.04
CA HIS A 104 -18.96 -11.43 -5.28
C HIS A 104 -18.80 -12.36 -4.08
N ARG A 105 -18.10 -13.49 -4.25
CA ARG A 105 -17.80 -14.43 -3.17
C ARG A 105 -17.02 -13.74 -2.04
N MET A 106 -15.93 -13.06 -2.37
CA MET A 106 -15.03 -12.47 -1.37
C MET A 106 -15.62 -11.23 -0.70
N VAL A 107 -16.24 -10.32 -1.47
CA VAL A 107 -16.90 -9.12 -0.92
C VAL A 107 -18.01 -9.49 0.08
N LYS A 108 -18.79 -10.55 -0.21
CA LYS A 108 -19.79 -11.08 0.74
C LYS A 108 -19.14 -11.67 2.00
N LYS A 109 -18.00 -12.38 1.87
CA LYS A 109 -17.26 -12.90 3.04
C LYS A 109 -16.72 -11.77 3.92
N PHE A 110 -16.22 -10.68 3.34
CA PHE A 110 -15.76 -9.50 4.10
C PHE A 110 -16.90 -8.85 4.87
N HIS A 111 -18.02 -8.58 4.20
CA HIS A 111 -19.20 -8.02 4.85
C HIS A 111 -19.71 -8.91 5.99
N ALA A 112 -19.81 -10.23 5.76
CA ALA A 112 -20.24 -11.20 6.77
C ALA A 112 -19.28 -11.32 7.97
N ALA A 113 -18.01 -10.91 7.81
CA ALA A 113 -16.99 -10.88 8.85
C ALA A 113 -16.90 -9.52 9.58
N GLY A 114 -17.72 -8.54 9.20
CA GLY A 114 -17.72 -7.21 9.82
C GLY A 114 -16.60 -6.28 9.31
N VAL A 115 -16.02 -6.57 8.15
CA VAL A 115 -15.06 -5.65 7.51
C VAL A 115 -15.76 -4.33 7.19
N ARG A 116 -15.19 -3.23 7.67
CA ARG A 116 -15.75 -1.88 7.51
C ARG A 116 -15.20 -1.15 6.30
N ALA A 117 -13.91 -1.33 6.03
CA ALA A 117 -13.21 -0.66 4.93
C ALA A 117 -12.18 -1.60 4.29
N ILE A 118 -12.04 -1.51 2.97
CA ILE A 118 -11.01 -2.16 2.18
C ILE A 118 -10.27 -1.05 1.43
N PHE A 119 -8.94 -0.97 1.58
CA PHE A 119 -8.12 0.00 0.86
C PHE A 119 -7.28 -0.69 -0.21
N ALA A 120 -7.28 -0.11 -1.41
CA ALA A 120 -6.62 -0.59 -2.61
C ALA A 120 -5.86 0.53 -3.35
N GLY A 121 -4.96 0.13 -4.24
CA GLY A 121 -4.21 0.99 -5.17
C GLY A 121 -4.53 0.62 -6.62
N HIS A 122 -3.49 0.41 -7.44
CA HIS A 122 -3.52 -0.26 -8.75
C HIS A 122 -4.19 0.52 -9.90
N TYR A 123 -5.21 1.34 -9.59
CA TYR A 123 -5.93 2.11 -10.61
C TYR A 123 -5.24 3.44 -10.96
N HIS A 124 -4.24 3.86 -10.16
CA HIS A 124 -3.51 5.14 -10.28
C HIS A 124 -4.44 6.37 -10.38
N ARG A 125 -5.67 6.23 -9.87
CA ARG A 125 -6.73 7.23 -9.81
C ARG A 125 -7.58 6.95 -8.57
N ASN A 126 -8.24 7.97 -8.05
CA ASN A 126 -9.20 7.77 -6.99
C ASN A 126 -10.47 7.11 -7.54
N ALA A 127 -10.93 6.07 -6.88
CA ALA A 127 -12.20 5.40 -7.15
C ALA A 127 -12.71 4.74 -5.85
N GLY A 128 -13.77 3.97 -5.95
CA GLY A 128 -14.33 3.23 -4.84
C GLY A 128 -15.85 3.24 -4.86
N GLY A 129 -16.42 2.39 -4.02
CA GLY A 129 -17.85 2.26 -3.86
C GLY A 129 -18.21 1.58 -2.55
N ARG A 130 -19.49 1.37 -2.33
CA ARG A 130 -19.99 0.69 -1.13
C ARG A 130 -20.66 -0.62 -1.50
N TYR A 131 -20.49 -1.61 -0.64
CA TYR A 131 -21.32 -2.80 -0.59
C TYR A 131 -21.95 -2.86 0.80
N GLU A 132 -23.25 -2.61 0.88
CA GLU A 132 -23.96 -2.42 2.15
C GLU A 132 -23.28 -1.33 3.00
N ASN A 133 -22.87 -1.66 4.22
CA ASN A 133 -22.17 -0.76 5.14
C ASN A 133 -20.64 -0.82 4.99
N MET A 134 -20.09 -1.64 4.08
CA MET A 134 -18.65 -1.75 3.83
C MET A 134 -18.23 -0.82 2.69
N GLU A 135 -17.10 -0.14 2.83
CA GLU A 135 -16.54 0.73 1.80
C GLU A 135 -15.31 0.08 1.17
N LEU A 136 -15.22 0.08 -0.16
CA LEU A 136 -14.01 -0.18 -0.91
C LEU A 136 -13.45 1.15 -1.41
N ILE A 137 -12.23 1.47 -1.01
CA ILE A 137 -11.54 2.73 -1.29
C ILE A 137 -10.36 2.44 -2.22
N VAL A 138 -10.35 3.08 -3.38
CA VAL A 138 -9.20 3.04 -4.30
C VAL A 138 -8.49 4.38 -4.23
N THR A 139 -7.19 4.31 -3.96
CA THR A 139 -6.34 5.49 -3.77
C THR A 139 -5.44 5.65 -4.97
N SER A 140 -5.42 6.88 -5.50
CA SER A 140 -4.47 7.25 -6.55
C SER A 140 -3.01 7.08 -6.08
N ALA A 141 -2.11 6.90 -7.04
CA ALA A 141 -0.70 6.63 -6.78
C ALA A 141 0.02 7.81 -6.10
N ILE A 142 1.08 7.48 -5.34
CA ILE A 142 2.10 8.45 -4.96
C ILE A 142 3.00 8.75 -6.15
N GLY A 143 3.34 7.75 -6.95
CA GLY A 143 4.12 7.87 -8.18
C GLY A 143 3.27 8.39 -9.34
N ALA A 144 3.45 7.77 -10.51
CA ALA A 144 2.82 8.22 -11.75
C ALA A 144 1.28 8.06 -11.72
N GLN A 145 0.58 8.98 -12.40
CA GLN A 145 -0.88 8.95 -12.53
C GLN A 145 -1.28 8.37 -13.89
N SER A 146 -2.39 7.63 -13.94
CA SER A 146 -2.91 7.09 -15.21
C SER A 146 -3.73 8.14 -15.98
N PRO A 147 -3.42 8.43 -17.26
CA PRO A 147 -4.21 9.34 -18.09
C PRO A 147 -5.56 8.74 -18.53
N PRO A 148 -6.55 9.57 -18.93
CA PRO A 148 -6.56 11.03 -18.77
C PRO A 148 -6.74 11.39 -17.30
N PRO A 149 -6.10 12.48 -16.82
CA PRO A 149 -6.32 12.95 -15.47
C PRO A 149 -7.80 13.31 -15.30
N GLN A 150 -8.52 12.55 -14.46
CA GLN A 150 -9.81 12.98 -13.94
C GLN A 150 -9.58 14.18 -12.98
N GLN A 151 -10.63 14.93 -12.63
CA GLN A 151 -10.53 15.88 -11.51
C GLN A 151 -10.00 15.11 -10.27
N ASN A 152 -8.91 15.59 -9.65
CA ASN A 152 -8.14 14.92 -8.58
C ASN A 152 -7.21 13.77 -9.04
N ALA A 153 -6.46 14.00 -10.13
CA ALA A 153 -5.42 13.09 -10.65
C ALA A 153 -3.99 13.60 -10.39
N ASN A 154 -3.76 14.21 -9.22
CA ASN A 154 -2.41 14.54 -8.76
C ASN A 154 -1.84 13.39 -7.94
N SER A 155 -0.52 13.29 -7.82
CA SER A 155 0.12 12.38 -6.87
C SER A 155 -0.27 12.72 -5.43
N GLY A 156 -0.54 11.70 -4.62
CA GLY A 156 -1.11 11.93 -3.29
C GLY A 156 -1.32 10.66 -2.47
N TYR A 157 -1.99 10.83 -1.34
CA TYR A 157 -2.25 9.76 -0.37
C TYR A 157 -3.54 10.04 0.41
N ARG A 158 -4.04 9.07 1.18
CA ARG A 158 -5.17 9.26 2.08
C ARG A 158 -4.74 9.41 3.52
N VAL A 159 -5.30 10.42 4.19
CA VAL A 159 -5.33 10.51 5.64
C VAL A 159 -6.62 9.84 6.12
N VAL A 160 -6.49 8.76 6.89
CA VAL A 160 -7.62 8.02 7.44
C VAL A 160 -7.72 8.32 8.94
N THR A 161 -8.91 8.69 9.39
CA THR A 161 -9.26 8.90 10.79
C THR A 161 -10.14 7.75 11.25
N VAL A 162 -9.72 7.10 12.32
CA VAL A 162 -10.44 6.02 12.98
C VAL A 162 -10.94 6.55 14.31
N ASP A 163 -12.25 6.72 14.40
CA ASP A 163 -12.99 7.00 15.62
C ASP A 163 -13.63 5.70 16.12
N GLU A 164 -14.21 5.70 17.33
CA GLU A 164 -14.70 4.46 17.95
C GLU A 164 -15.79 3.77 17.13
N ASP A 165 -16.67 4.56 16.50
CA ASP A 165 -17.85 4.11 15.76
C ASP A 165 -17.77 4.39 14.25
N LYS A 166 -16.73 5.11 13.80
CA LYS A 166 -16.63 5.60 12.42
C LYS A 166 -15.21 5.55 11.88
N ILE A 167 -15.11 5.28 10.58
CA ILE A 167 -13.92 5.53 9.76
C ILE A 167 -14.26 6.66 8.80
N SER A 168 -13.36 7.64 8.69
CA SER A 168 -13.41 8.68 7.66
C SER A 168 -12.05 8.84 6.99
N HIS A 169 -12.04 9.28 5.74
CA HIS A 169 -10.79 9.49 5.01
C HIS A 169 -10.89 10.68 4.08
N LYS A 170 -9.74 11.29 3.78
CA LYS A 170 -9.61 12.34 2.77
C LYS A 170 -8.37 12.08 1.92
N TYR A 171 -8.49 12.31 0.62
CA TYR A 171 -7.33 12.33 -0.27
C TYR A 171 -6.59 13.67 -0.11
N VAL A 172 -5.27 13.62 -0.10
CA VAL A 172 -4.38 14.76 0.04
C VAL A 172 -3.37 14.72 -1.10
N ASP A 173 -3.42 15.74 -1.94
CA ASP A 173 -2.42 15.97 -2.98
C ASP A 173 -1.07 16.33 -2.34
N ILE A 174 0.00 15.71 -2.83
CA ILE A 174 1.37 16.06 -2.45
C ILE A 174 1.70 17.43 -3.03
N LYS A 175 2.08 18.38 -2.18
CA LYS A 175 2.36 19.75 -2.60
C LYS A 175 3.80 19.87 -3.08
N VAL A 176 4.04 19.64 -4.36
CA VAL A 176 5.33 19.94 -4.98
C VAL A 176 5.37 21.46 -5.24
N SER A 177 6.13 22.23 -4.45
CA SER A 177 6.24 23.68 -4.68
C SER A 177 7.06 23.95 -5.94
N SER A 178 6.53 24.82 -6.81
CA SER A 178 7.21 25.28 -8.03
C SER A 178 8.48 26.11 -7.77
N SER A 179 8.72 26.50 -6.51
CA SER A 179 9.88 27.28 -6.07
C SER A 179 10.96 26.44 -5.37
N ASN A 180 10.71 25.15 -5.08
CA ASN A 180 11.75 24.30 -4.53
C ASN A 180 12.49 23.60 -5.66
N SER A 181 13.80 23.72 -5.58
CA SER A 181 14.87 22.94 -6.17
C SER A 181 14.76 21.42 -5.96
N VAL A 182 13.56 20.83 -5.90
CA VAL A 182 13.37 19.38 -5.74
C VAL A 182 13.92 18.62 -6.96
N PHE A 183 13.91 19.26 -8.13
CA PHE A 183 14.57 18.76 -9.35
C PHE A 183 16.07 19.12 -9.46
N ASN A 184 16.61 19.92 -8.52
CA ASN A 184 18.02 20.32 -8.47
C ASN A 184 18.81 19.62 -7.35
N PHE A 185 18.21 18.64 -6.65
CA PHE A 185 18.97 17.78 -5.75
C PHE A 185 19.82 16.81 -6.57
N ASN A 186 21.12 17.09 -6.65
CA ASN A 186 22.12 16.14 -7.11
C ASN A 186 22.37 15.13 -5.96
N PRO A 187 21.93 13.86 -6.07
CA PRO A 187 21.98 12.90 -4.96
C PRO A 187 23.39 12.35 -4.71
N CYS A 188 24.41 12.85 -5.41
CA CYS A 188 25.81 12.44 -5.24
C CYS A 188 26.37 12.74 -3.83
N ASN A 189 25.66 13.53 -3.01
CA ASN A 189 25.93 13.56 -1.57
C ASN A 189 25.33 12.30 -0.93
N GLN A 190 26.15 11.26 -0.89
CA GLN A 190 25.96 10.04 -0.12
C GLN A 190 25.38 10.38 1.25
N GLN A 191 24.06 10.16 1.43
CA GLN A 191 23.50 10.15 2.77
C GLN A 191 24.16 9.01 3.53
N PRO A 192 24.61 9.24 4.77
CA PRO A 192 25.30 8.20 5.54
C PRO A 192 24.42 6.96 5.60
N VAL A 193 24.99 5.83 5.20
CA VAL A 193 24.36 4.51 5.37
C VAL A 193 24.00 4.40 6.85
N LEU A 194 22.71 4.34 7.16
CA LEU A 194 22.27 4.14 8.53
C LEU A 194 22.80 2.78 9.00
N GLU A 195 23.66 2.76 10.03
CA GLU A 195 24.22 1.54 10.61
C GLU A 195 23.17 0.61 11.25
N VAL A 196 21.94 1.10 11.44
CA VAL A 196 20.84 0.35 12.05
C VAL A 196 19.75 0.10 11.01
N ASP A 197 19.48 -1.16 10.70
CA ASP A 197 18.33 -1.55 9.88
C ASP A 197 17.03 -1.15 10.61
N ARG A 198 16.39 -0.09 10.13
CA ARG A 198 15.09 0.39 10.62
C ARG A 198 13.91 -0.27 9.92
N PHE A 199 14.17 -1.11 8.91
CA PHE A 199 13.14 -1.74 8.09
C PHE A 199 12.61 -2.99 8.79
N LYS A 200 11.69 -2.77 9.74
CA LYS A 200 10.94 -3.87 10.37
C LYS A 200 10.00 -4.50 9.35
N ARG A 201 9.87 -5.82 9.43
CA ARG A 201 9.14 -6.65 8.45
C ARG A 201 8.06 -7.45 9.17
N ALA A 202 6.99 -7.77 8.46
CA ALA A 202 6.04 -8.77 8.94
C ALA A 202 6.73 -10.14 8.97
N VAL A 203 6.58 -10.86 10.08
CA VAL A 203 7.15 -12.20 10.29
C VAL A 203 6.13 -13.01 11.07
N ASN A 204 5.97 -14.29 10.72
CA ASN A 204 4.99 -15.18 11.33
C ASN A 204 3.55 -14.65 11.24
N ARG A 205 3.21 -14.02 10.10
CA ARG A 205 1.89 -13.46 9.78
C ARG A 205 1.42 -12.40 10.77
N THR A 206 2.35 -11.74 11.45
CA THR A 206 2.11 -10.60 12.35
C THR A 206 3.16 -9.50 12.15
N TYR A 207 2.93 -8.34 12.76
CA TYR A 207 3.84 -7.20 12.70
C TYR A 207 4.29 -6.77 14.09
N VAL A 208 5.61 -6.71 14.30
CA VAL A 208 6.22 -6.37 15.58
C VAL A 208 5.84 -4.97 16.06
N GLY A 209 5.41 -4.87 17.32
CA GLY A 209 4.87 -3.65 17.95
C GLY A 209 3.36 -3.46 17.77
N PHE A 210 2.72 -4.27 16.92
CA PHE A 210 1.28 -4.28 16.70
C PHE A 210 0.67 -5.64 17.05
N GLU A 211 1.23 -6.31 18.06
CA GLU A 211 0.76 -7.62 18.52
C GLU A 211 -0.66 -7.50 19.11
N LYS A 212 -1.45 -8.56 18.93
CA LYS A 212 -2.86 -8.61 19.35
C LYS A 212 -3.02 -8.29 20.82
N GLU A 213 -2.29 -8.98 21.69
CA GLU A 213 -2.44 -8.96 23.15
C GLU A 213 -2.26 -7.55 23.75
N LYS A 214 -1.53 -6.67 23.05
CA LYS A 214 -1.23 -5.30 23.51
C LYS A 214 -2.15 -4.24 22.91
N ASN A 215 -2.95 -4.60 21.89
CA ASN A 215 -3.68 -3.66 21.04
C ASN A 215 -5.16 -4.02 20.84
N ILE A 216 -5.72 -4.96 21.61
CA ILE A 216 -7.14 -5.35 21.51
C ILE A 216 -8.12 -4.37 22.18
N GLU A 217 -7.63 -3.47 23.03
CA GLU A 217 -8.49 -2.49 23.73
C GLU A 217 -8.53 -1.17 22.99
N TRP A 218 -9.73 -0.63 22.80
CA TRP A 218 -9.91 0.73 22.30
C TRP A 218 -9.41 1.75 23.31
N LYS A 219 -8.49 2.62 22.87
CA LYS A 219 -7.90 3.66 23.74
C LYS A 219 -8.38 5.06 23.39
N LYS A 220 -8.37 5.42 22.11
CA LYS A 220 -8.77 6.73 21.58
C LYS A 220 -8.79 6.71 20.06
N SER A 221 -9.42 7.73 19.47
CA SER A 221 -9.30 8.00 18.04
C SER A 221 -7.85 8.19 17.61
N PHE A 222 -7.56 7.77 16.38
CA PHE A 222 -6.23 7.90 15.78
C PHE A 222 -6.28 8.10 14.27
N HIS A 223 -5.15 8.49 13.68
CA HIS A 223 -4.99 8.56 12.24
C HIS A 223 -3.97 7.54 11.75
N PHE A 224 -4.15 7.05 10.52
CA PHE A 224 -3.10 6.40 9.76
C PHE A 224 -3.08 6.95 8.34
N ILE A 225 -1.96 6.74 7.64
CA ILE A 225 -1.84 7.10 6.22
C ILE A 225 -1.97 5.84 5.38
N GLN A 226 -2.76 5.93 4.31
CA GLN A 226 -2.75 4.94 3.25
C GLN A 226 -2.28 5.60 1.95
N GLY A 227 -1.14 5.14 1.46
CA GLY A 227 -0.65 5.43 0.11
C GLY A 227 -0.76 4.20 -0.78
N ALA A 228 -0.49 4.38 -2.07
CA ALA A 228 -0.42 3.30 -3.04
C ALA A 228 0.61 3.66 -4.12
N ASP A 229 1.18 2.65 -4.79
CA ASP A 229 1.90 2.83 -6.05
C ASP A 229 2.98 3.92 -5.98
N THR A 230 3.95 3.79 -5.07
CA THR A 230 5.15 4.63 -5.15
C THR A 230 5.91 4.35 -6.45
N GLN A 231 5.89 3.07 -6.87
CA GLN A 231 6.27 2.53 -8.18
C GLN A 231 7.48 3.22 -8.83
N PHE A 232 8.60 3.26 -8.09
CA PHE A 232 9.84 3.91 -8.53
C PHE A 232 10.28 3.38 -9.89
N GLY A 233 10.32 4.26 -10.90
CA GLY A 233 10.72 3.95 -12.27
C GLY A 233 9.59 4.12 -13.29
N MET A 234 8.33 4.10 -12.86
CA MET A 234 7.17 4.15 -13.75
C MET A 234 7.09 5.47 -14.52
N ILE A 235 7.34 6.62 -13.88
CA ILE A 235 7.25 7.93 -14.53
C ILE A 235 8.25 8.00 -15.68
N GLU A 236 9.51 7.63 -15.42
CA GLU A 236 10.56 7.65 -16.43
C GLU A 236 10.25 6.67 -17.57
N THR A 237 9.88 5.43 -17.23
CA THR A 237 9.64 4.36 -18.22
C THR A 237 8.46 4.70 -19.12
N TYR A 238 7.32 5.09 -18.58
CA TYR A 238 6.06 5.19 -19.33
C TYR A 238 5.64 6.61 -19.70
N LEU A 239 6.05 7.63 -18.94
CA LEU A 239 5.70 9.02 -19.23
C LEU A 239 6.84 9.78 -19.93
N GLN A 240 8.09 9.37 -19.73
CA GLN A 240 9.27 10.04 -20.33
C GLN A 240 9.96 9.19 -21.40
N ASN A 241 9.58 7.92 -21.58
CA ASN A 241 10.22 6.96 -22.50
C ASN A 241 11.74 6.82 -22.26
N LYS A 242 12.16 6.80 -20.98
CA LYS A 242 13.56 6.62 -20.57
C LYS A 242 13.76 5.27 -19.88
N THR A 243 14.93 4.67 -20.10
CA THR A 243 15.28 3.35 -19.53
C THR A 243 16.57 3.36 -18.73
N ASP A 244 17.25 4.50 -18.62
CA ASP A 244 18.54 4.72 -17.96
C ASP A 244 18.42 5.53 -16.64
N GLY A 245 17.21 5.95 -16.30
CA GLY A 245 16.94 6.92 -15.25
C GLY A 245 17.06 6.38 -13.81
N GLN A 246 16.96 7.32 -12.88
CA GLN A 246 17.21 7.15 -11.45
C GLN A 246 15.94 7.38 -10.62
N TRP A 247 14.75 7.36 -11.25
CA TRP A 247 13.42 7.53 -10.63
C TRP A 247 13.35 8.69 -9.62
N TRP A 248 13.98 9.81 -9.97
CA TRP A 248 14.16 10.94 -9.06
C TRP A 248 12.82 11.61 -8.71
N GLU A 249 11.85 11.56 -9.62
CA GLU A 249 10.54 12.19 -9.43
C GLU A 249 9.72 11.41 -8.41
N GLU A 250 9.68 10.08 -8.50
CA GLU A 250 9.04 9.24 -7.48
C GLU A 250 9.76 9.34 -6.12
N ILE A 251 11.09 9.42 -6.10
CA ILE A 251 11.87 9.70 -4.87
C ILE A 251 11.44 11.04 -4.26
N ALA A 252 11.35 12.10 -5.07
CA ALA A 252 10.97 13.44 -4.63
C ALA A 252 9.56 13.47 -4.05
N LEU A 253 8.59 12.89 -4.77
CA LEU A 253 7.19 12.77 -4.35
C LEU A 253 7.09 12.01 -3.02
N THR A 254 7.80 10.89 -2.89
CA THR A 254 7.76 10.05 -1.69
C THR A 254 8.42 10.75 -0.50
N ARG A 255 9.54 11.43 -0.69
CA ARG A 255 10.19 12.23 0.37
C ARG A 255 9.30 13.38 0.83
N GLN A 256 8.64 14.05 -0.11
CA GLN A 256 7.69 15.11 0.23
C GLN A 256 6.50 14.56 1.03
N ALA A 257 5.91 13.44 0.62
CA ALA A 257 4.85 12.78 1.37
C ALA A 257 5.30 12.41 2.80
N ILE A 258 6.49 11.80 2.96
CA ILE A 258 7.07 11.48 4.27
C ILE A 258 7.27 12.75 5.12
N SER A 259 7.71 13.86 4.53
CA SER A 259 7.84 15.15 5.21
C SER A 259 6.49 15.64 5.73
N GLU A 260 5.46 15.62 4.87
CA GLU A 260 4.09 16.01 5.22
C GLU A 260 3.52 15.13 6.34
N TRP A 261 3.70 13.80 6.29
CA TRP A 261 3.26 12.88 7.34
C TRP A 261 3.94 13.13 8.68
N ASN A 262 5.25 13.42 8.66
CA ASN A 262 6.02 13.69 9.88
C ASN A 262 5.64 15.03 10.54
N ALA A 263 5.16 15.99 9.75
CA ALA A 263 4.69 17.29 10.21
C ALA A 263 3.26 17.28 10.79
N MET A 264 2.49 16.20 10.57
CA MET A 264 1.11 16.10 11.07
C MET A 264 1.02 16.10 12.61
N GLN A 265 -0.02 16.76 13.12
CA GLN A 265 -0.40 16.76 14.52
C GLN A 265 -1.90 16.46 14.68
N PRO A 266 -2.29 15.37 15.38
CA PRO A 266 -1.41 14.34 15.94
C PRO A 266 -0.74 13.51 14.83
N LYS A 267 0.43 12.93 15.14
CA LYS A 267 1.15 12.05 14.20
C LYS A 267 0.32 10.80 13.84
N PRO A 268 0.37 10.34 12.58
CA PRO A 268 -0.20 9.04 12.20
C PRO A 268 0.41 7.91 13.03
N LYS A 269 -0.41 6.93 13.43
CA LYS A 269 0.02 5.73 14.16
C LYS A 269 0.91 4.83 13.30
N PHE A 270 0.58 4.73 12.03
CA PHE A 270 1.34 4.00 11.03
C PHE A 270 1.04 4.55 9.63
N VAL A 271 1.87 4.11 8.67
CA VAL A 271 1.69 4.33 7.24
C VAL A 271 1.64 2.96 6.58
N VAL A 272 0.74 2.77 5.63
CA VAL A 272 0.66 1.59 4.78
C VAL A 272 0.69 2.00 3.31
N ILE A 273 1.47 1.28 2.51
CA ILE A 273 1.55 1.47 1.06
C ILE A 273 0.96 0.23 0.38
N CYS A 274 -0.15 0.41 -0.32
CA CYS A 274 -0.90 -0.65 -0.98
C CYS A 274 -0.29 -1.02 -2.34
N GLY A 275 0.87 -1.66 -2.29
CA GLY A 275 1.50 -2.32 -3.42
C GLY A 275 2.03 -1.40 -4.52
N ASP A 276 2.86 -2.07 -5.32
CA ASP A 276 3.75 -1.59 -6.37
C ASP A 276 4.71 -0.53 -5.83
N LEU A 277 5.69 -1.07 -5.10
CA LEU A 277 6.71 -0.28 -4.44
C LEU A 277 7.71 0.29 -5.46
N VAL A 278 8.07 -0.54 -6.44
CA VAL A 278 9.01 -0.25 -7.54
C VAL A 278 8.44 -0.74 -8.88
N ASP A 279 8.92 -0.21 -10.00
CA ASP A 279 8.40 -0.52 -11.34
C ASP A 279 8.98 -1.80 -11.96
N ASP A 280 10.28 -2.05 -11.91
CA ASP A 280 10.85 -3.18 -12.65
C ASP A 280 10.37 -4.51 -12.05
N LEU A 281 9.70 -5.37 -12.81
CA LEU A 281 9.20 -6.67 -12.36
C LEU A 281 10.30 -7.58 -11.77
N PRO A 282 9.97 -8.54 -10.87
CA PRO A 282 10.90 -9.60 -10.47
C PRO A 282 11.62 -10.23 -11.68
N GLY A 283 12.96 -10.32 -11.60
CA GLY A 283 13.82 -10.83 -12.67
C GLY A 283 14.46 -9.77 -13.57
N LYS A 284 14.13 -8.48 -13.41
CA LYS A 284 14.72 -7.35 -14.17
C LYS A 284 15.98 -6.76 -13.51
N GLU A 285 16.84 -7.62 -12.98
CA GLU A 285 18.09 -7.19 -12.35
C GLU A 285 19.12 -6.68 -13.38
N PRO A 286 20.00 -5.72 -13.03
CA PRO A 286 20.21 -5.14 -11.70
C PRO A 286 19.39 -3.87 -11.40
N ARG A 287 18.55 -3.40 -12.34
CA ARG A 287 17.81 -2.13 -12.18
C ARG A 287 16.76 -2.24 -11.06
N ARG A 288 16.03 -3.35 -10.96
CA ARG A 288 15.12 -3.62 -9.84
C ARG A 288 15.80 -3.54 -8.47
N ALA A 289 16.97 -4.18 -8.28
CA ALA A 289 17.68 -4.11 -7.01
C ALA A 289 18.05 -2.69 -6.61
N LYS A 290 18.41 -1.83 -7.57
CA LYS A 290 18.66 -0.40 -7.32
C LYS A 290 17.39 0.33 -6.91
N GLN A 291 16.26 0.12 -7.60
CA GLN A 291 14.97 0.71 -7.22
C GLN A 291 14.58 0.31 -5.78
N ILE A 292 14.75 -0.96 -5.42
CA ILE A 292 14.44 -1.46 -4.07
C ILE A 292 15.38 -0.84 -3.03
N ALA A 293 16.66 -0.71 -3.34
CA ALA A 293 17.63 -0.09 -2.44
C ALA A 293 17.26 1.38 -2.15
N ASP A 294 16.95 2.15 -3.19
CA ASP A 294 16.56 3.56 -3.04
C ASP A 294 15.20 3.70 -2.34
N PHE A 295 14.23 2.85 -2.66
CA PHE A 295 12.95 2.78 -1.95
C PHE A 295 13.17 2.58 -0.46
N LYS A 296 13.96 1.58 -0.06
CA LYS A 296 14.27 1.32 1.35
C LYS A 296 15.00 2.50 2.00
N GLN A 297 15.95 3.10 1.29
CA GLN A 297 16.68 4.27 1.79
C GLN A 297 15.72 5.43 2.08
N VAL A 298 14.82 5.77 1.15
CA VAL A 298 13.85 6.86 1.31
C VAL A 298 12.98 6.67 2.55
N PHE A 299 12.48 5.45 2.79
CA PHE A 299 11.64 5.15 3.96
C PHE A 299 12.41 4.97 5.28
N GLN A 300 13.73 4.76 5.24
CA GLN A 300 14.57 4.65 6.44
C GLN A 300 15.08 6.00 6.95
N THR A 301 15.25 6.99 6.08
CA THR A 301 15.76 8.32 6.46
C THR A 301 14.76 9.03 7.40
N LYS A 302 15.22 9.41 8.60
CA LYS A 302 14.43 10.34 9.45
C LYS A 302 14.29 11.64 8.67
N GLY A 303 13.08 12.15 8.50
CA GLY A 303 12.82 13.42 7.81
C GLY A 303 13.84 14.46 8.24
N VAL A 304 14.74 14.83 7.33
CA VAL A 304 15.70 15.91 7.57
C VAL A 304 14.88 17.18 7.53
N VAL A 305 14.57 17.71 8.70
CA VAL A 305 14.09 19.07 8.84
C VAL A 305 15.26 19.97 8.44
N GLY A 306 15.12 20.67 7.31
CA GLY A 306 15.90 21.84 6.90
C GLY A 306 17.42 21.71 6.96
N TYR A 307 18.08 21.63 5.81
CA TYR A 307 19.35 22.35 5.70
C TYR A 307 18.99 23.83 5.57
N ASP A 308 18.96 24.53 6.69
CA ASP A 308 19.08 25.99 6.67
C ASP A 308 20.40 26.32 5.98
N HIS A 309 20.31 26.99 4.83
CA HIS A 309 21.44 27.64 4.21
C HIS A 309 21.91 28.77 5.14
N TYR A 310 23.02 28.54 5.84
CA TYR A 310 23.94 29.60 6.25
C TYR A 310 25.06 29.71 5.22
#